data_AF-A0AA43CR88-F1
#
_entry.id   AF-A0AA43CR88-F1
#
_cell.length_a   1.000
_cell.length_b   1.000
_cell.length_c   1.000
_cell.angle_alpha   90.00
_cell.angle_beta   90.00
_cell.angle_gamma   90.00
#
_symmetry.space_group_name_H-M   'P 1'
#
loop_
_entity.id
_entity.type
_entity.pdbx_description
1 polymer ?
#
loop_
_entity_poly.entity_id
_entity_poly.type
_entity_poly.pdbx_seq_one_letter_code
_entity_poly.pdbx_strand_id
1 'polypeptide(L)'
;MPEIVLDSLLSSDLRMVAGYAVVFAFAVVMPGWRSLVGFALVMGGLIGSGLAYLSSPDIRCSGSFDLSGPCGGWLELAIAQGIFFFSGLGLLAGGVTRTVSLILRELGKSRSARIAVTVVGFLVIPCFVVGSRSLREWSMRPPSEACLGSTFRIEVAGATYDLPAAPLFTVFTSLDSAIDRDSAIYYFGTNSRLRAFCSLSLEAIEPVRATRLTMRIYRMERSGDHRVEAFCRTRSSRWVRDLCRKETGSEALIYPAEVIIYSPDELDDNYYGYRTKFDPSRGSHGQFLEEQAKAKSDGRPLEHERIGVFERYSNGYWVAHSRSWMTNAGDPFTLHCSEHTPATLSCRAAYGLQGGARLTYQFHAAASDLEATARVVDRNLLAMISELSSTD
;
A
#
# COMPACT_ATOMS: atom_id res chain seq x y z
N MET A 1 -29.84 7.86 0.46
CA MET A 1 -28.59 8.37 1.08
C MET A 1 -27.56 8.99 0.11
N PRO A 2 -27.50 8.70 -1.21
CA PRO A 2 -26.52 9.38 -2.08
C PRO A 2 -26.84 10.85 -2.41
N GLU A 3 -28.12 11.27 -2.43
CA GLU A 3 -28.50 12.65 -2.77
C GLU A 3 -28.03 13.69 -1.73
N ILE A 4 -28.16 13.41 -0.43
CA ILE A 4 -27.77 14.36 0.64
C ILE A 4 -26.25 14.62 0.65
N VAL A 5 -25.46 13.62 0.26
CA VAL A 5 -23.99 13.76 0.17
C VAL A 5 -23.59 14.59 -1.04
N LEU A 6 -24.35 14.52 -2.14
CA LEU A 6 -24.03 15.27 -3.36
C LEU A 6 -24.25 16.78 -3.18
N ASP A 7 -25.36 17.16 -2.54
CA ASP A 7 -25.67 18.58 -2.28
C ASP A 7 -24.67 19.23 -1.32
N SER A 8 -24.24 18.50 -0.29
CA SER A 8 -23.23 19.00 0.66
C SER A 8 -21.85 19.17 0.02
N LEU A 9 -21.44 18.28 -0.88
CA LEU A 9 -20.18 18.39 -1.62
C LEU A 9 -20.19 19.55 -2.63
N LEU A 10 -21.27 19.70 -3.40
CA LEU A 10 -21.45 20.82 -4.33
C LEU A 10 -21.40 22.17 -3.61
N SER A 11 -22.02 22.26 -2.43
CA SER A 11 -21.98 23.48 -1.62
C SER A 11 -20.58 23.84 -1.12
N SER A 12 -19.73 22.83 -0.87
CA SER A 12 -18.39 23.00 -0.32
C SER A 12 -17.40 23.49 -1.37
N ASP A 13 -17.43 22.89 -2.57
CA ASP A 13 -16.61 23.32 -3.70
C ASP A 13 -16.93 24.76 -4.13
N LEU A 14 -18.22 25.14 -4.12
CA LEU A 14 -18.63 26.51 -4.45
C LEU A 14 -18.05 27.54 -3.48
N ARG A 15 -18.04 27.25 -2.16
CA ARG A 15 -17.45 28.13 -1.14
C ARG A 15 -15.95 28.32 -1.33
N MET A 16 -15.24 27.25 -1.65
CA MET A 16 -13.79 27.30 -1.92
C MET A 16 -13.49 28.13 -3.18
N VAL A 17 -14.25 27.94 -4.26
CA VAL A 17 -14.12 28.71 -5.50
C VAL A 17 -14.47 30.18 -5.28
N ALA A 18 -15.49 30.48 -4.47
CA ALA A 18 -15.87 31.85 -4.13
C ALA A 18 -14.74 32.59 -3.38
N GLY A 19 -14.13 31.94 -2.36
CA GLY A 19 -12.99 32.52 -1.64
C GLY A 19 -11.82 32.85 -2.56
N TYR A 20 -11.46 31.92 -3.45
CA TYR A 20 -10.46 32.14 -4.49
C TYR A 20 -10.82 33.33 -5.40
N ALA A 21 -12.03 33.33 -5.97
CA ALA A 21 -12.44 34.31 -6.97
C ALA A 21 -12.52 35.73 -6.40
N VAL A 22 -13.04 35.87 -5.18
CA VAL A 22 -13.14 37.17 -4.50
C VAL A 22 -11.75 37.76 -4.27
N VAL A 23 -10.83 37.01 -3.67
CA VAL A 23 -9.49 37.51 -3.36
C VAL A 23 -8.68 37.78 -4.63
N PHE A 24 -8.81 36.92 -5.65
CA PHE A 24 -8.21 37.16 -6.96
C PHE A 24 -8.71 38.46 -7.60
N ALA A 25 -10.03 38.68 -7.62
CA ALA A 25 -10.64 39.88 -8.21
C ALA A 25 -10.15 41.15 -7.50
N PHE A 26 -10.10 41.16 -6.17
CA PHE A 26 -9.56 42.28 -5.41
C PHE A 26 -8.10 42.56 -5.74
N ALA A 27 -7.24 41.53 -5.79
CA ALA A 27 -5.83 41.70 -6.14
C ALA A 27 -5.64 42.29 -7.54
N VAL A 28 -6.41 41.83 -8.54
CA VAL A 28 -6.29 42.27 -9.93
C VAL A 28 -6.77 43.70 -10.16
N VAL A 29 -7.76 44.18 -9.41
CA VAL A 29 -8.33 45.53 -9.57
C VAL A 29 -7.46 46.62 -8.92
N MET A 30 -6.49 46.26 -8.07
CA MET A 30 -5.66 47.24 -7.34
C MET A 30 -4.94 48.22 -8.28
N PRO A 31 -5.07 49.55 -8.07
CA PRO A 31 -4.67 50.56 -9.04
C PRO A 31 -3.16 50.65 -9.29
N GLY A 32 -2.32 50.28 -8.32
CA GLY A 32 -0.86 50.31 -8.46
C GLY A 32 -0.13 49.40 -7.47
N TRP A 33 1.20 49.35 -7.61
CA TRP A 33 2.08 48.47 -6.84
C TRP A 33 1.97 48.65 -5.32
N ARG A 34 1.88 49.90 -4.83
CA ARG A 34 1.76 50.19 -3.39
C ARG A 34 0.47 49.61 -2.79
N SER A 35 -0.64 49.75 -3.49
CA SER A 35 -1.94 49.20 -3.07
C SER A 35 -1.93 47.67 -3.08
N LEU A 36 -1.29 47.06 -4.09
CA LEU A 36 -1.15 45.61 -4.18
C LEU A 36 -0.34 45.05 -3.01
N VAL A 37 0.80 45.67 -2.67
CA VAL A 37 1.63 45.26 -1.53
C VAL A 37 0.86 45.42 -0.22
N GLY A 38 0.18 46.55 -0.01
CA GLY A 38 -0.65 46.75 1.19
C GLY A 38 -1.75 45.70 1.32
N PHE A 39 -2.46 45.40 0.22
CA PHE A 39 -3.47 44.35 0.19
C PHE A 39 -2.88 42.97 0.48
N ALA A 40 -1.75 42.62 -0.13
CA ALA A 40 -1.09 41.34 0.07
C ALA A 40 -0.61 41.16 1.53
N LEU A 41 -0.10 42.20 2.17
CA LEU A 41 0.29 42.16 3.58
C LEU A 41 -0.91 41.95 4.51
N VAL A 42 -1.99 42.70 4.30
CA VAL A 42 -3.20 42.60 5.16
C VAL A 42 -3.88 41.25 4.96
N MET A 43 -4.20 40.88 3.71
CA MET A 43 -4.89 39.62 3.43
C MET A 43 -4.00 38.41 3.69
N GLY A 44 -2.71 38.49 3.36
CA GLY A 44 -1.75 37.45 3.66
C GLY A 44 -1.61 37.22 5.17
N GLY A 45 -1.59 38.30 5.96
CA GLY A 45 -1.61 38.24 7.42
C GLY A 45 -2.87 37.58 7.97
N LEU A 46 -4.06 37.95 7.47
CA LEU A 46 -5.33 37.33 7.88
C LEU A 46 -5.41 35.85 7.51
N ILE A 47 -5.06 35.50 6.26
CA ILE A 47 -5.07 34.12 5.77
C ILE A 47 -4.06 33.27 6.53
N GLY A 48 -2.83 33.78 6.70
CA GLY A 48 -1.76 33.10 7.42
C GLY A 48 -2.10 32.88 8.89
N SER A 49 -2.65 33.89 9.56
CA SER A 49 -3.09 33.78 10.97
C SER A 49 -4.25 32.80 11.12
N GLY A 50 -5.22 32.82 10.19
CA GLY A 50 -6.31 31.85 10.14
C GLY A 50 -5.80 30.42 9.98
N LEU A 51 -4.91 30.18 9.02
CA LEU A 51 -4.30 28.85 8.83
C LEU A 51 -3.48 28.41 10.04
N ALA A 52 -2.67 29.30 10.63
CA ALA A 52 -1.89 29.01 11.82
C ALA A 52 -2.80 28.61 13.00
N TYR A 53 -3.87 29.38 13.22
CA TYR A 53 -4.88 29.09 14.24
C TYR A 53 -5.52 27.71 14.02
N LEU A 54 -6.07 27.44 12.83
CA LEU A 54 -6.71 26.15 12.50
C LEU A 54 -5.75 24.96 12.50
N SER A 55 -4.46 25.19 12.31
CA SER A 55 -3.43 24.15 12.36
C SER A 55 -2.92 23.85 13.77
N SER A 56 -3.28 24.67 14.76
CA SER A 56 -2.79 24.51 16.11
C SER A 56 -3.25 23.18 16.73
N PRO A 57 -2.35 22.47 17.44
CA PRO A 57 -2.68 21.17 18.03
C PRO A 57 -3.80 21.27 19.06
N ASP A 58 -3.99 22.44 19.68
CA ASP A 58 -5.05 22.68 20.66
C ASP A 58 -6.46 22.63 20.04
N ILE A 59 -6.59 22.93 18.73
CA ILE A 59 -7.85 22.84 17.98
C ILE A 59 -8.04 21.45 17.36
N ARG A 60 -6.93 20.75 17.07
CA ARG A 60 -6.98 19.34 16.65
C ARG A 60 -7.16 18.47 17.88
N CYS A 61 -8.40 18.37 18.36
CA CYS A 61 -8.78 17.61 19.55
C CYS A 61 -7.93 16.36 19.75
N SER A 62 -7.22 16.32 20.88
CA SER A 62 -6.40 15.21 21.38
C SER A 62 -7.23 14.01 21.85
N GLY A 63 -8.40 13.78 21.26
CA GLY A 63 -9.39 12.79 21.69
C GLY A 63 -9.38 11.58 20.80
N SER A 64 -9.36 10.40 21.41
CA SER A 64 -9.54 9.10 20.77
C SER A 64 -10.72 9.10 19.80
N PHE A 65 -10.60 8.28 18.76
CA PHE A 65 -11.50 8.11 17.60
C PHE A 65 -12.89 7.55 17.95
N ASP A 66 -13.52 8.02 19.03
CA ASP A 66 -14.91 7.69 19.36
C ASP A 66 -15.86 8.65 18.63
N LEU A 67 -16.57 8.10 17.65
CA LEU A 67 -17.55 8.78 16.78
C LEU A 67 -18.73 9.42 17.53
N SER A 68 -18.82 9.27 18.86
CA SER A 68 -19.89 9.80 19.71
C SER A 68 -19.50 11.05 20.52
N GLY A 69 -18.23 11.49 20.45
CA GLY A 69 -17.77 12.68 21.16
C GLY A 69 -18.17 14.01 20.49
N PRO A 70 -18.18 15.13 21.24
CA PRO A 70 -18.48 16.48 20.72
C PRO A 70 -17.47 17.05 19.69
N CYS A 71 -16.58 16.21 19.16
CA CYS A 71 -15.59 16.55 18.13
C CYS A 71 -16.13 16.41 16.69
N GLY A 72 -17.47 16.50 16.50
CA GLY A 72 -18.13 16.38 15.19
C GLY A 72 -17.80 17.50 14.18
N GLY A 73 -17.02 18.52 14.57
CA GLY A 73 -16.68 19.68 13.75
C GLY A 73 -15.53 19.48 12.74
N TRP A 74 -14.99 18.27 12.57
CA TRP A 74 -13.85 18.05 11.66
C TRP A 74 -14.15 18.46 10.21
N LEU A 75 -15.40 18.27 9.76
CA LEU A 75 -15.83 18.66 8.43
C LEU A 75 -15.84 20.19 8.28
N GLU A 76 -16.36 20.91 9.27
CA GLU A 76 -16.36 22.37 9.29
C GLU A 76 -14.94 22.94 9.34
N LEU A 77 -14.06 22.32 10.15
CA LEU A 77 -12.65 22.66 10.23
C LEU A 77 -11.95 22.45 8.87
N ALA A 78 -12.21 21.33 8.21
CA ALA A 78 -11.65 21.03 6.89
C ALA A 78 -12.15 22.01 5.82
N ILE A 79 -13.44 22.37 5.85
CA ILE A 79 -14.01 23.38 4.95
C ILE A 79 -13.36 24.75 5.20
N ALA A 80 -13.23 25.17 6.46
CA ALA A 80 -12.60 26.44 6.83
C ALA A 80 -11.13 26.48 6.37
N GLN A 81 -10.37 25.42 6.63
CA GLN A 81 -8.98 25.31 6.18
C GLN A 81 -8.89 25.34 4.64
N GLY A 82 -9.82 24.68 3.95
CA GLY A 82 -9.96 24.76 2.50
C GLY A 82 -10.18 26.19 2.00
N ILE A 83 -11.14 26.91 2.58
CA ILE A 83 -11.44 28.32 2.20
C ILE A 83 -10.21 29.21 2.36
N PHE A 84 -9.49 29.11 3.49
CA PHE A 84 -8.27 29.91 3.71
C PHE A 84 -7.16 29.54 2.71
N PHE A 85 -6.97 28.25 2.45
CA PHE A 85 -5.98 27.78 1.47
C PHE A 85 -6.28 28.30 0.05
N PHE A 86 -7.53 28.15 -0.42
CA PHE A 86 -7.95 28.65 -1.74
C PHE A 86 -7.92 30.17 -1.85
N SER A 87 -8.23 30.89 -0.76
CA SER A 87 -8.08 32.34 -0.68
C SER A 87 -6.61 32.77 -0.83
N GLY A 88 -5.69 32.02 -0.20
CA GLY A 88 -4.25 32.24 -0.35
C GLY A 88 -3.77 32.02 -1.78
N LEU A 89 -4.23 30.95 -2.45
CA LEU A 89 -3.95 30.73 -3.87
C LEU A 89 -4.53 31.85 -4.76
N GLY A 90 -5.72 32.36 -4.43
CA GLY A 90 -6.33 33.51 -5.12
C GLY A 90 -5.50 34.77 -4.99
N LEU A 91 -4.97 35.04 -3.80
CA LEU A 91 -4.07 36.16 -3.54
C LEU A 91 -2.77 36.07 -4.36
N LEU A 92 -2.13 34.89 -4.36
CA LEU A 92 -0.89 34.66 -5.10
C LEU A 92 -1.11 34.77 -6.61
N ALA A 93 -2.11 34.07 -7.15
CA ALA A 93 -2.43 34.10 -8.57
C ALA A 93 -2.83 35.52 -9.02
N GLY A 94 -3.67 36.21 -8.26
CA GLY A 94 -4.10 37.58 -8.54
C GLY A 94 -2.95 38.58 -8.46
N GLY A 95 -2.07 38.44 -7.46
CA GLY A 95 -0.87 39.26 -7.31
C GLY A 95 0.09 39.13 -8.50
N VAL A 96 0.45 37.90 -8.87
CA VAL A 96 1.32 37.61 -10.03
C VAL A 96 0.68 38.16 -11.32
N THR A 97 -0.61 37.88 -11.54
CA THR A 97 -1.36 38.35 -12.70
C THR A 97 -1.37 39.88 -12.80
N ARG A 98 -1.56 40.56 -11.68
CA ARG A 98 -1.56 42.02 -11.62
C ARG A 98 -0.17 42.59 -11.90
N THR A 99 0.87 42.03 -11.30
CA THR A 99 2.26 42.39 -11.56
C THR A 99 2.61 42.28 -13.04
N VAL A 100 2.30 41.15 -13.68
CA VAL A 100 2.54 40.96 -15.12
C VAL A 100 1.73 41.97 -15.94
N SER A 101 0.48 42.23 -15.57
CA SER A 101 -0.37 43.21 -16.26
C SER A 101 0.16 44.65 -16.17
N LEU A 102 0.79 45.02 -15.06
CA LEU A 102 1.44 46.33 -14.88
C LEU A 102 2.71 46.43 -15.73
N ILE A 103 3.54 45.38 -15.75
CA ILE A 103 4.73 45.31 -16.61
C ILE A 103 4.32 45.42 -18.10
N LEU A 104 3.29 44.69 -18.52
CA LEU A 104 2.78 44.77 -19.90
C LEU A 104 2.25 46.17 -20.25
N ARG A 105 1.68 46.88 -19.28
CA ARG A 105 1.23 48.27 -19.47
C ARG A 105 2.43 49.20 -19.69
N GLU A 106 3.51 49.04 -18.92
CA GLU A 106 4.75 49.82 -19.07
C GLU A 106 5.42 49.54 -20.42
N LEU A 107 5.34 48.30 -20.90
CA LEU A 107 5.83 47.90 -22.23
C LEU A 107 4.91 48.32 -23.39
N GLY A 108 3.87 49.14 -23.14
CA GLY A 108 2.97 49.65 -24.18
C GLY A 108 2.09 48.58 -24.84
N LYS A 109 1.91 47.41 -24.22
CA LYS A 109 1.08 46.33 -24.79
C LYS A 109 -0.41 46.69 -24.75
N SER A 110 -1.15 46.16 -25.72
CA SER A 110 -2.58 46.45 -25.90
C SER A 110 -3.43 46.06 -24.67
N ARG A 111 -4.62 46.66 -24.55
CA ARG A 111 -5.59 46.30 -23.49
C ARG A 111 -5.98 44.82 -23.57
N SER A 112 -6.12 44.28 -24.77
CA SER A 112 -6.47 42.87 -25.01
C SER A 112 -5.43 41.90 -24.43
N ALA A 113 -4.13 42.21 -24.57
CA ALA A 113 -3.06 41.39 -24.00
C ALA A 113 -3.15 41.31 -22.46
N ARG A 114 -3.49 42.42 -21.81
CA ARG A 114 -3.68 42.46 -20.34
C ARG A 114 -4.92 41.69 -19.90
N ILE A 115 -6.03 41.81 -20.62
CA ILE A 115 -7.23 41.01 -20.36
C ILE A 115 -6.93 39.52 -20.51
N ALA A 116 -6.19 39.13 -21.56
CA ALA A 116 -5.79 37.74 -21.75
C ALA A 116 -4.97 37.20 -20.58
N VAL A 117 -3.98 37.96 -20.08
CA VAL A 117 -3.22 37.59 -18.88
C VAL A 117 -4.13 37.44 -17.65
N THR A 118 -5.09 38.35 -17.45
CA THR A 118 -6.06 38.25 -16.36
C THR A 118 -6.89 36.97 -16.46
N VAL A 119 -7.41 36.64 -17.64
CA VAL A 119 -8.21 35.44 -17.87
C VAL A 119 -7.37 34.18 -17.63
N VAL A 120 -6.16 34.11 -18.17
CA VAL A 120 -5.25 32.97 -17.97
C VAL A 120 -4.92 32.82 -16.49
N GLY A 121 -4.53 33.90 -15.83
CA GLY A 121 -4.19 33.91 -14.40
C GLY A 121 -5.36 33.46 -13.51
N PHE A 122 -6.59 33.84 -13.86
CA PHE A 122 -7.78 33.39 -13.14
C PHE A 122 -8.05 31.88 -13.34
N LEU A 123 -7.82 31.36 -14.55
CA LEU A 123 -8.12 29.97 -14.90
C LEU A 123 -7.05 28.96 -14.45
N VAL A 124 -5.79 29.39 -14.26
CA VAL A 124 -4.69 28.46 -13.91
C VAL A 124 -5.00 27.61 -12.69
N ILE A 125 -5.47 28.20 -11.58
CA ILE A 125 -5.73 27.46 -10.34
C ILE A 125 -6.95 26.53 -10.47
N PRO A 126 -8.13 26.97 -10.95
CA PRO A 126 -9.24 26.06 -11.22
C PRO A 126 -8.87 24.92 -12.18
N CYS A 127 -8.16 25.20 -13.28
CA CYS A 127 -7.72 24.18 -14.22
C CYS A 127 -6.74 23.19 -13.58
N PHE A 128 -5.83 23.65 -12.72
CA PHE A 128 -4.92 22.77 -11.98
C PHE A 128 -5.68 21.89 -10.98
N VAL A 129 -6.63 22.45 -10.24
CA VAL A 129 -7.42 21.71 -9.24
C VAL A 129 -8.34 20.70 -9.91
N VAL A 130 -9.12 21.11 -10.91
CA VAL A 130 -9.97 20.21 -11.69
C VAL A 130 -9.11 19.17 -12.41
N GLY A 131 -8.03 19.59 -13.07
CA GLY A 131 -7.11 18.70 -13.78
C GLY A 131 -6.47 17.66 -12.86
N SER A 132 -6.01 18.05 -11.66
CA SER A 132 -5.45 17.11 -10.69
C SER A 132 -6.50 16.14 -10.13
N ARG A 133 -7.74 16.58 -9.88
CA ARG A 133 -8.85 15.70 -9.51
C ARG A 133 -9.17 14.72 -10.62
N SER A 134 -9.34 15.19 -11.85
CA SER A 134 -9.59 14.35 -13.02
C SER A 134 -8.45 13.37 -13.28
N LEU A 135 -7.18 13.79 -13.12
CA LEU A 135 -6.02 12.91 -13.24
C LEU A 135 -6.04 11.84 -12.14
N ARG A 136 -6.39 12.21 -10.90
CA ARG A 136 -6.52 11.29 -9.78
C ARG A 136 -7.65 10.30 -10.03
N GLU A 137 -8.84 10.74 -10.43
CA GLU A 137 -9.97 9.88 -10.80
C GLU A 137 -9.59 8.93 -11.93
N TRP A 138 -8.92 9.45 -12.97
CA TRP A 138 -8.40 8.65 -14.07
C TRP A 138 -7.34 7.63 -13.62
N SER A 139 -6.52 7.95 -12.62
CA SER A 139 -5.59 7.00 -12.00
C SER A 139 -6.31 5.92 -11.17
N MET A 140 -7.49 6.24 -10.62
CA MET A 140 -8.31 5.34 -9.81
C MET A 140 -9.26 4.47 -10.63
N ARG A 141 -9.42 4.71 -11.94
CA ARG A 141 -10.29 3.92 -12.81
C ARG A 141 -10.01 2.41 -12.67
N PRO A 142 -11.06 1.57 -12.57
CA PRO A 142 -10.88 0.13 -12.43
C PRO A 142 -10.13 -0.45 -13.64
N PRO A 143 -9.42 -1.57 -13.48
CA PRO A 143 -8.92 -2.33 -14.62
C PRO A 143 -10.07 -2.81 -15.51
N SER A 144 -9.79 -3.12 -16.77
CA SER A 144 -10.79 -3.70 -17.68
C SER A 144 -11.24 -5.08 -17.19
N GLU A 145 -12.47 -5.48 -17.53
CA GLU A 145 -12.97 -6.84 -17.23
C GLU A 145 -12.06 -7.94 -17.82
N ALA A 146 -11.46 -7.69 -18.99
CA ALA A 146 -10.48 -8.59 -19.58
C ALA A 146 -9.23 -8.76 -18.71
N CYS A 147 -8.72 -7.67 -18.13
CA CYS A 147 -7.58 -7.70 -17.20
C CYS A 147 -7.96 -8.40 -15.88
N LEU A 148 -9.16 -8.13 -15.35
CA LEU A 148 -9.65 -8.79 -14.12
C LEU A 148 -9.91 -10.30 -14.31
N GLY A 149 -10.30 -10.72 -15.51
CA GLY A 149 -10.51 -12.13 -15.87
C GLY A 149 -9.25 -12.86 -16.36
N SER A 150 -8.13 -12.16 -16.52
CA SER A 150 -6.90 -12.74 -17.02
C SER A 150 -6.08 -13.45 -15.92
N THR A 151 -5.26 -14.40 -16.37
CA THR A 151 -4.25 -15.06 -15.56
C THR A 151 -2.89 -14.66 -16.11
N PHE A 152 -1.99 -14.22 -15.23
CA PHE A 152 -0.68 -13.72 -15.60
C PHE A 152 0.39 -14.75 -15.29
N ARG A 153 1.18 -15.09 -16.29
CA ARG A 153 2.32 -15.99 -16.10
C ARG A 153 3.53 -15.20 -15.64
N ILE A 154 4.05 -15.55 -14.47
CA ILE A 154 5.25 -14.96 -13.91
C ILE A 154 6.32 -16.03 -13.71
N GLU A 155 7.59 -15.63 -13.72
CA GLU A 155 8.72 -16.53 -13.45
C GLU A 155 9.50 -16.00 -12.24
N VAL A 156 9.74 -16.85 -11.23
CA VAL A 156 10.58 -16.54 -10.07
C VAL A 156 11.63 -17.63 -9.93
N ALA A 157 12.91 -17.29 -10.09
CA ALA A 157 14.02 -18.25 -10.07
C ALA A 157 13.75 -19.50 -10.95
N GLY A 158 13.36 -19.29 -12.20
CA GLY A 158 13.07 -20.39 -13.15
C GLY A 158 11.76 -21.13 -12.92
N ALA A 159 11.04 -20.89 -11.81
CA ALA A 159 9.73 -21.48 -11.56
C ALA A 159 8.62 -20.57 -12.07
N THR A 160 7.69 -21.12 -12.85
CA THR A 160 6.57 -20.38 -13.44
C THR A 160 5.30 -20.49 -12.60
N TYR A 161 4.60 -19.37 -12.43
CA TYR A 161 3.35 -19.28 -11.69
C TYR A 161 2.28 -18.56 -12.50
N ASP A 162 1.07 -19.11 -12.50
CA ASP A 162 -0.11 -18.55 -13.12
C ASP A 162 -0.94 -17.81 -12.05
N LEU A 163 -0.88 -16.48 -12.07
CA LEU A 163 -1.50 -15.61 -11.07
C LEU A 163 -2.81 -15.01 -11.58
N PRO A 164 -3.95 -15.19 -10.89
CA PRO A 164 -5.15 -14.44 -11.21
C PRO A 164 -5.01 -12.98 -10.76
N ALA A 165 -5.82 -12.08 -11.33
CA ALA A 165 -5.90 -10.67 -10.95
C ALA A 165 -6.54 -10.45 -9.56
N ALA A 166 -5.87 -10.92 -8.50
CA ALA A 166 -6.34 -10.84 -7.12
C ALA A 166 -5.59 -9.80 -6.29
N PRO A 167 -6.27 -9.04 -5.40
CA PRO A 167 -5.65 -7.95 -4.64
C PRO A 167 -4.67 -8.41 -3.55
N LEU A 168 -4.52 -9.73 -3.37
CA LEU A 168 -3.57 -10.34 -2.45
C LEU A 168 -2.13 -10.42 -3.01
N PHE A 169 -1.96 -10.32 -4.33
CA PHE A 169 -0.66 -10.45 -4.98
C PHE A 169 0.11 -9.12 -5.05
N THR A 170 1.42 -9.22 -4.87
CA THR A 170 2.40 -8.17 -5.17
C THR A 170 3.58 -8.78 -5.91
N VAL A 171 3.89 -8.28 -7.10
CA VAL A 171 4.99 -8.78 -7.95
C VAL A 171 6.12 -7.74 -8.00
N PHE A 172 7.37 -8.20 -7.90
CA PHE A 172 8.58 -7.38 -7.95
C PHE A 172 9.43 -7.84 -9.16
N THR A 173 9.61 -7.00 -10.19
CA THR A 173 10.13 -7.45 -11.50
C THR A 173 11.61 -7.17 -11.78
N SER A 174 12.27 -6.22 -11.10
CA SER A 174 13.74 -6.10 -11.11
C SER A 174 14.25 -5.15 -10.02
N LEU A 175 15.56 -5.24 -9.74
CA LEU A 175 16.31 -4.36 -8.82
C LEU A 175 17.06 -3.21 -9.51
N ASP A 176 17.20 -3.27 -10.84
CA ASP A 176 18.26 -2.53 -11.55
C ASP A 176 18.01 -1.04 -11.77
N SER A 177 16.88 -0.49 -11.32
CA SER A 177 16.72 0.97 -11.28
C SER A 177 16.68 1.48 -9.83
N ALA A 178 17.86 1.78 -9.30
CA ALA A 178 17.98 2.60 -8.09
C ALA A 178 17.25 3.95 -8.24
N ILE A 179 16.96 4.37 -9.48
CA ILE A 179 16.34 5.64 -9.85
C ILE A 179 14.80 5.56 -9.85
N ASP A 180 14.18 4.39 -10.05
CA ASP A 180 12.70 4.27 -10.04
C ASP A 180 12.23 2.98 -9.34
N ARG A 181 12.64 2.83 -8.07
CA ARG A 181 12.31 1.68 -7.20
C ARG A 181 10.80 1.45 -7.05
N ASP A 182 10.01 2.50 -7.16
CA ASP A 182 8.56 2.39 -7.06
C ASP A 182 7.95 1.82 -8.35
N SER A 183 8.58 1.96 -9.52
CA SER A 183 8.04 1.42 -10.78
C SER A 183 8.07 -0.11 -10.86
N ALA A 184 9.03 -0.77 -10.20
CA ALA A 184 9.22 -2.23 -10.24
C ALA A 184 8.28 -3.02 -9.29
N ILE A 185 7.35 -2.34 -8.61
CA ILE A 185 6.43 -2.95 -7.65
C ILE A 185 4.99 -2.89 -8.19
N TYR A 186 4.43 -4.08 -8.44
CA TYR A 186 3.07 -4.23 -8.95
C TYR A 186 2.16 -4.81 -7.87
N TYR A 187 1.54 -3.93 -7.09
CA TYR A 187 0.56 -4.32 -6.07
C TYR A 187 -0.86 -4.41 -6.66
N PHE A 188 -1.40 -5.61 -6.77
CA PHE A 188 -2.69 -5.85 -7.42
C PHE A 188 -3.89 -5.27 -6.65
N GLY A 189 -3.70 -4.94 -5.36
CA GLY A 189 -4.68 -4.20 -4.57
C GLY A 189 -4.75 -2.70 -4.89
N THR A 190 -4.09 -2.21 -5.95
CA THR A 190 -4.28 -0.86 -6.50
C THR A 190 -4.59 -0.90 -8.00
N ASN A 191 -5.62 -0.16 -8.44
CA ASN A 191 -6.07 -0.20 -9.82
C ASN A 191 -5.01 0.27 -10.82
N SER A 192 -4.24 1.30 -10.47
CA SER A 192 -3.16 1.81 -11.32
C SER A 192 -2.06 0.78 -11.55
N ARG A 193 -1.62 0.07 -10.50
CA ARG A 193 -0.56 -0.94 -10.58
C ARG A 193 -1.03 -2.22 -11.26
N LEU A 194 -2.25 -2.68 -10.98
CA LEU A 194 -2.82 -3.83 -11.70
C LEU A 194 -2.97 -3.53 -13.20
N ARG A 195 -3.44 -2.33 -13.57
CA ARG A 195 -3.48 -1.91 -14.99
C ARG A 195 -2.11 -1.91 -15.64
N ALA A 196 -1.10 -1.36 -14.95
CA ALA A 196 0.28 -1.35 -15.45
C ALA A 196 0.86 -2.77 -15.60
N PHE A 197 0.52 -3.68 -14.68
CA PHE A 197 0.92 -5.08 -14.79
C PHE A 197 0.19 -5.80 -15.94
N CYS A 198 -1.10 -5.52 -16.14
CA CYS A 198 -1.87 -6.05 -17.26
C CYS A 198 -1.29 -5.62 -18.61
N SER A 199 -0.92 -4.35 -18.78
CA SER A 199 -0.25 -3.91 -20.02
C SER A 199 1.09 -4.63 -20.22
N LEU A 200 1.87 -4.80 -19.15
CA LEU A 200 3.14 -5.53 -19.21
C LEU A 200 2.95 -6.99 -19.61
N SER A 201 2.01 -7.69 -18.97
CA SER A 201 1.82 -9.14 -19.16
C SER A 201 1.07 -9.50 -20.44
N LEU A 202 0.13 -8.67 -20.91
CA LEU A 202 -0.62 -8.96 -22.14
C LEU A 202 0.22 -8.73 -23.41
N GLU A 203 1.26 -7.91 -23.33
CA GLU A 203 2.21 -7.67 -24.42
C GLU A 203 3.37 -8.68 -24.42
N ALA A 204 3.59 -9.38 -23.31
CA ALA A 204 4.69 -10.31 -23.15
C ALA A 204 4.39 -11.69 -23.77
N ILE A 205 5.30 -12.17 -24.62
CA ILE A 205 5.28 -13.56 -25.13
C ILE A 205 5.85 -14.51 -24.06
N GLU A 206 6.84 -14.05 -23.30
CA GLU A 206 7.49 -14.78 -22.22
C GLU A 206 6.87 -14.46 -20.86
N PRO A 207 6.96 -15.37 -19.87
CA PRO A 207 6.58 -15.07 -18.49
C PRO A 207 7.23 -13.78 -17.97
N VAL A 208 6.48 -13.00 -17.20
CA VAL A 208 7.04 -11.81 -16.55
C VAL A 208 8.01 -12.25 -15.46
N ARG A 209 9.30 -12.02 -15.66
CA ARG A 209 10.33 -12.32 -14.66
C ARG A 209 10.16 -11.45 -13.41
N ALA A 210 10.24 -12.10 -12.26
CA ALA A 210 10.08 -11.49 -10.97
C ALA A 210 11.14 -11.99 -9.98
N THR A 211 11.76 -11.06 -9.27
CA THR A 211 12.69 -11.36 -8.19
C THR A 211 11.94 -11.83 -6.95
N ARG A 212 10.68 -11.37 -6.79
CA ARG A 212 9.81 -11.72 -5.67
C ARG A 212 8.33 -11.68 -6.03
N LEU A 213 7.60 -12.65 -5.49
CA LEU A 213 6.15 -12.70 -5.39
C LEU A 213 5.75 -12.65 -3.91
N THR A 214 4.82 -11.77 -3.56
CA THR A 214 4.22 -11.72 -2.22
C THR A 214 2.72 -11.93 -2.29
N MET A 215 2.20 -12.78 -1.42
CA MET A 215 0.77 -13.08 -1.24
C MET A 215 0.35 -12.69 0.16
N ARG A 216 -0.56 -11.72 0.29
CA ARG A 216 -1.09 -11.24 1.58
C ARG A 216 -2.54 -11.65 1.74
N ILE A 217 -2.75 -12.86 2.25
CA ILE A 217 -4.06 -13.50 2.33
C ILE A 217 -4.98 -12.73 3.29
N TYR A 218 -4.46 -12.21 4.40
CA TYR A 218 -5.21 -11.40 5.37
C TYR A 218 -5.88 -10.15 4.76
N ARG A 219 -5.45 -9.69 3.57
CA ARG A 219 -6.07 -8.54 2.89
C ARG A 219 -7.39 -8.87 2.19
N MET A 220 -7.70 -10.15 2.01
CA MET A 220 -8.95 -10.61 1.41
C MET A 220 -10.17 -10.40 2.31
N GLU A 221 -9.97 -10.18 3.61
CA GLU A 221 -11.04 -10.02 4.61
C GLU A 221 -11.79 -8.69 4.49
N ARG A 222 -11.30 -7.73 3.68
CA ARG A 222 -11.96 -6.43 3.48
C ARG A 222 -13.13 -6.55 2.49
N SER A 223 -14.34 -6.64 3.04
CA SER A 223 -15.59 -6.65 2.26
C SER A 223 -15.78 -5.35 1.45
N GLY A 224 -16.35 -5.46 0.25
CA GLY A 224 -16.72 -4.32 -0.61
C GLY A 224 -15.72 -3.94 -1.72
N ASP A 225 -14.60 -4.65 -1.84
CA ASP A 225 -13.67 -4.45 -2.96
C ASP A 225 -14.11 -5.25 -4.21
N HIS A 226 -14.53 -4.54 -5.26
CA HIS A 226 -14.90 -5.12 -6.57
C HIS A 226 -13.86 -6.12 -7.13
N ARG A 227 -12.57 -6.00 -6.77
CA ARG A 227 -11.51 -6.93 -7.18
C ARG A 227 -11.57 -8.25 -6.43
N VAL A 228 -11.92 -8.21 -5.14
CA VAL A 228 -12.18 -9.43 -4.36
C VAL A 228 -13.40 -10.14 -4.95
N GLU A 229 -14.46 -9.40 -5.30
CA GLU A 229 -15.63 -9.98 -5.95
C GLU A 229 -15.33 -10.57 -7.33
N ALA A 230 -14.51 -9.90 -8.15
CA ALA A 230 -14.07 -10.43 -9.44
C ALA A 230 -13.24 -11.71 -9.26
N PHE A 231 -12.24 -11.70 -8.37
CA PHE A 231 -11.44 -12.86 -8.03
C PHE A 231 -12.31 -14.03 -7.54
N CYS A 232 -13.22 -13.78 -6.61
CA CYS A 232 -14.10 -14.81 -6.03
C CYS A 232 -15.19 -15.32 -6.99
N ARG A 233 -15.43 -14.66 -8.13
CA ARG A 233 -16.32 -15.15 -9.18
C ARG A 233 -15.66 -16.24 -10.05
N THR A 234 -14.34 -16.23 -10.19
CA THR A 234 -13.62 -17.18 -11.06
C THR A 234 -13.71 -18.63 -10.57
N ARG A 235 -13.69 -18.87 -9.24
CA ARG A 235 -13.92 -20.16 -8.53
C ARG A 235 -13.22 -21.41 -9.10
N SER A 236 -12.17 -21.25 -9.90
CA SER A 236 -11.53 -22.33 -10.64
C SER A 236 -10.78 -23.31 -9.73
N SER A 237 -10.12 -22.79 -8.68
CA SER A 237 -9.23 -23.55 -7.83
C SER A 237 -9.83 -23.83 -6.44
N ARG A 238 -9.29 -24.81 -5.70
CA ARG A 238 -9.79 -25.14 -4.36
C ARG A 238 -9.46 -24.04 -3.38
N TRP A 239 -8.23 -23.53 -3.40
CA TRP A 239 -7.80 -22.49 -2.48
C TRP A 239 -8.58 -21.18 -2.67
N VAL A 240 -8.93 -20.83 -3.91
CA VAL A 240 -9.79 -19.67 -4.20
C VAL A 240 -11.17 -19.85 -3.57
N ARG A 241 -11.78 -21.03 -3.72
CA ARG A 241 -13.09 -21.31 -3.12
C ARG A 241 -13.04 -21.24 -1.60
N ASP A 242 -12.00 -21.78 -0.98
CA ASP A 242 -11.82 -21.75 0.48
C ASP A 242 -11.66 -20.30 0.98
N LEU A 243 -10.79 -19.50 0.35
CA LEU A 243 -10.59 -18.09 0.72
C LEU A 243 -11.83 -17.22 0.50
N CYS A 244 -12.64 -17.53 -0.51
CA CYS A 244 -13.82 -16.75 -0.86
C CYS A 244 -15.09 -17.18 -0.11
N ARG A 245 -15.03 -18.22 0.74
CA ARG A 245 -16.14 -18.62 1.59
C ARG A 245 -16.31 -17.59 2.71
N LYS A 246 -17.42 -16.86 2.71
CA LYS A 246 -17.75 -15.77 3.66
C LYS A 246 -18.01 -16.24 5.12
N GLU A 247 -17.35 -17.28 5.62
CA GLU A 247 -17.66 -17.77 6.96
C GLU A 247 -17.09 -16.84 8.05
N THR A 248 -18.03 -16.13 8.68
CA THR A 248 -17.92 -15.15 9.76
C THR A 248 -17.55 -15.77 11.12
N GLY A 249 -16.56 -16.65 11.18
CA GLY A 249 -16.10 -17.26 12.43
C GLY A 249 -14.59 -17.41 12.43
N SER A 250 -13.95 -17.27 13.60
CA SER A 250 -12.49 -17.25 13.81
C SER A 250 -11.73 -18.53 13.42
N GLU A 251 -12.33 -19.42 12.63
CA GLU A 251 -11.71 -20.59 12.00
C GLU A 251 -11.02 -20.23 10.65
N ALA A 252 -11.05 -18.95 10.27
CA ALA A 252 -10.74 -18.44 8.93
C ALA A 252 -9.25 -18.40 8.51
N LEU A 253 -8.28 -18.96 9.26
CA LEU A 253 -6.88 -18.95 8.81
C LEU A 253 -6.24 -20.35 8.81
N ILE A 254 -6.84 -21.23 8.01
CA ILE A 254 -6.26 -22.49 7.52
C ILE A 254 -5.17 -22.22 6.45
N TYR A 255 -4.95 -20.95 6.08
CA TYR A 255 -3.93 -20.49 5.14
C TYR A 255 -2.94 -19.54 5.84
N PRO A 256 -1.69 -19.45 5.35
CA PRO A 256 -0.72 -18.50 5.88
C PRO A 256 -1.21 -17.05 5.71
N ALA A 257 -0.95 -16.19 6.67
CA ALA A 257 -1.29 -14.76 6.58
C ALA A 257 -0.51 -14.08 5.44
N GLU A 258 0.77 -14.42 5.30
CA GLU A 258 1.65 -13.92 4.26
C GLU A 258 2.52 -15.05 3.70
N VAL A 259 2.72 -15.07 2.38
CA VAL A 259 3.64 -15.95 1.68
C VAL A 259 4.52 -15.11 0.77
N ILE A 260 5.80 -15.42 0.74
CA ILE A 260 6.80 -14.76 -0.08
C ILE A 260 7.56 -15.85 -0.84
N ILE A 261 7.50 -15.81 -2.17
CA ILE A 261 8.35 -16.61 -3.05
C ILE A 261 9.38 -15.67 -3.66
N TYR A 262 10.65 -16.02 -3.65
CA TYR A 262 11.70 -15.14 -4.15
C TYR A 262 12.88 -15.91 -4.73
N SER A 263 13.62 -15.24 -5.61
CA SER A 263 14.90 -15.70 -6.14
C SER A 263 16.01 -15.31 -5.16
N PRO A 264 16.75 -16.27 -4.57
CA PRO A 264 17.79 -15.94 -3.60
C PRO A 264 18.98 -15.20 -4.21
N ASP A 265 19.30 -15.44 -5.47
CA ASP A 265 20.46 -14.84 -6.16
C ASP A 265 20.16 -13.41 -6.63
N GLU A 266 18.88 -13.08 -6.80
CA GLU A 266 18.41 -11.78 -7.27
C GLU A 266 17.81 -10.93 -6.14
N LEU A 267 17.99 -11.30 -4.87
CA LEU A 267 17.45 -10.54 -3.76
C LEU A 267 18.55 -9.65 -3.14
N ASP A 268 18.43 -8.33 -3.25
CA ASP A 268 19.31 -7.40 -2.51
C ASP A 268 19.01 -7.49 -1.01
N ASP A 269 20.00 -7.88 -0.22
CA ASP A 269 19.95 -7.99 1.24
C ASP A 269 19.43 -6.70 1.92
N ASN A 270 19.60 -5.53 1.28
CA ASN A 270 19.11 -4.26 1.81
C ASN A 270 17.59 -4.07 1.67
N TYR A 271 16.91 -4.88 0.87
CA TYR A 271 15.48 -4.72 0.59
C TYR A 271 14.62 -5.02 1.84
N TYR A 272 15.04 -5.97 2.67
CA TYR A 272 14.39 -6.25 3.93
C TYR A 272 14.87 -5.22 4.97
N GLY A 273 14.26 -4.03 4.97
CA GLY A 273 14.35 -3.06 6.07
C GLY A 273 13.95 -3.64 7.45
N TYR A 274 13.57 -4.91 7.51
CA TYR A 274 13.59 -5.72 8.70
C TYR A 274 15.03 -6.07 9.09
N ARG A 275 15.56 -5.38 10.09
CA ARG A 275 16.69 -5.83 10.94
C ARG A 275 16.44 -7.17 11.67
N THR A 276 15.54 -8.01 11.18
CA THR A 276 15.37 -9.35 11.72
C THR A 276 16.53 -10.19 11.23
N LYS A 277 17.24 -10.84 12.15
CA LYS A 277 18.37 -11.76 11.90
C LYS A 277 18.04 -12.96 10.99
N PHE A 278 16.84 -12.99 10.42
CA PHE A 278 16.35 -14.04 9.57
C PHE A 278 16.96 -13.89 8.18
N ASP A 279 18.03 -14.65 7.91
CA ASP A 279 18.59 -14.83 6.57
C ASP A 279 17.74 -15.90 5.85
N PRO A 280 16.78 -15.48 5.01
CA PRO A 280 15.86 -16.42 4.40
C PRO A 280 16.61 -17.30 3.37
N SER A 281 17.83 -16.91 2.98
CA SER A 281 18.70 -17.67 2.08
C SER A 281 19.25 -18.97 2.68
N ARG A 282 19.01 -19.27 3.95
CA ARG A 282 19.44 -20.55 4.56
C ARG A 282 18.27 -21.47 4.89
N GLY A 283 17.05 -20.98 4.70
CA GLY A 283 15.85 -21.59 5.27
C GLY A 283 15.86 -21.53 6.80
N SER A 284 14.73 -21.88 7.42
CA SER A 284 14.58 -21.80 8.87
C SER A 284 15.47 -22.78 9.62
N HIS A 285 15.71 -23.98 9.07
CA HIS A 285 16.56 -24.98 9.73
C HIS A 285 18.04 -24.60 9.69
N GLY A 286 18.54 -24.13 8.54
CA GLY A 286 19.93 -23.68 8.40
C GLY A 286 20.25 -22.52 9.35
N GLN A 287 19.32 -21.57 9.50
CA GLN A 287 19.48 -20.48 10.45
C GLN A 287 19.46 -20.95 11.92
N PHE A 288 18.57 -21.89 12.26
CA PHE A 288 18.55 -22.51 13.58
C PHE A 288 19.90 -23.13 13.93
N LEU A 289 20.50 -23.90 13.01
CA LEU A 289 21.79 -24.55 13.24
C LEU A 289 22.92 -23.55 13.49
N GLU A 290 22.94 -22.43 12.78
CA GLU A 290 23.91 -21.35 12.99
C GLU A 290 23.74 -20.69 14.36
N GLU A 291 22.50 -20.35 14.73
CA GLU A 291 22.22 -19.77 16.04
C GLU A 291 22.55 -20.74 17.17
N GLN A 292 22.28 -22.03 17.00
CA GLN A 292 22.65 -23.09 17.94
C GLN A 292 24.17 -23.23 18.05
N ALA A 293 24.90 -23.24 16.93
CA ALA A 293 26.36 -23.31 16.91
C ALA A 293 26.99 -22.09 17.59
N LYS A 294 26.45 -20.89 17.33
CA LYS A 294 26.88 -19.64 17.97
C LYS A 294 26.61 -19.65 19.47
N ALA A 295 25.42 -20.04 19.90
CA ALA A 295 25.07 -20.16 21.31
C ALA A 295 26.02 -21.14 22.03
N LYS A 296 26.37 -22.25 21.38
CA LYS A 296 27.36 -23.22 21.88
C LYS A 296 28.77 -22.63 21.96
N SER A 297 29.24 -21.89 20.96
CA SER A 297 30.57 -21.24 20.99
C SER A 297 30.66 -20.17 22.08
N ASP A 298 29.54 -19.50 22.36
CA ASP A 298 29.44 -18.46 23.39
C ASP A 298 29.29 -19.05 24.82
N GLY A 299 29.35 -20.38 24.97
CA GLY A 299 29.23 -21.07 26.26
C GLY A 299 27.81 -21.03 26.85
N ARG A 300 26.79 -20.75 26.03
CA ARG A 300 25.38 -20.63 26.43
C ARG A 300 24.51 -21.49 25.51
N PRO A 301 24.58 -22.83 25.62
CA PRO A 301 23.77 -23.70 24.77
C PRO A 301 22.28 -23.37 24.92
N LEU A 302 21.55 -23.47 23.81
CA LEU A 302 20.12 -23.20 23.81
C LEU A 302 19.39 -24.27 24.62
N GLU A 303 18.72 -23.84 25.68
CA GLU A 303 17.76 -24.68 26.41
C GLU A 303 16.61 -25.04 25.49
N HIS A 304 16.11 -26.28 25.61
CA HIS A 304 14.98 -26.76 24.84
C HIS A 304 14.03 -27.59 25.69
N GLU A 305 12.77 -27.58 25.29
CA GLU A 305 11.70 -28.38 25.86
C GLU A 305 10.97 -29.13 24.74
N ARG A 306 10.58 -30.38 24.98
CA ARG A 306 9.83 -31.16 24.01
C ARG A 306 8.33 -30.94 24.19
N ILE A 307 7.67 -30.45 23.14
CA ILE A 307 6.23 -30.18 23.11
C ILE A 307 5.65 -30.87 21.87
N GLY A 308 4.96 -31.99 22.09
CA GLY A 308 4.42 -32.81 20.99
C GLY A 308 5.53 -33.32 20.06
N VAL A 309 5.40 -33.04 18.76
CA VAL A 309 6.40 -33.41 17.73
C VAL A 309 7.55 -32.39 17.58
N PHE A 310 7.56 -31.32 18.37
CA PHE A 310 8.56 -30.26 18.29
C PHE A 310 9.47 -30.22 19.51
N GLU A 311 10.71 -29.81 19.28
CA GLU A 311 11.60 -29.26 20.31
C GLU A 311 11.55 -27.74 20.22
N ARG A 312 11.09 -27.09 21.30
CA ARG A 312 11.05 -25.65 21.44
C ARG A 312 12.34 -25.17 22.09
N TYR A 313 13.07 -24.29 21.42
CA TYR A 313 14.31 -23.69 21.90
C TYR A 313 14.08 -22.30 22.49
N SER A 314 14.93 -21.91 23.45
CA SER A 314 14.84 -20.63 24.17
C SER A 314 14.95 -19.38 23.30
N ASN A 315 15.51 -19.50 22.09
CA ASN A 315 15.59 -18.43 21.09
C ASN A 315 14.34 -18.36 20.18
N GLY A 316 13.27 -19.11 20.47
CA GLY A 316 12.00 -19.05 19.75
C GLY A 316 11.86 -20.02 18.58
N TYR A 317 12.86 -20.87 18.33
CA TYR A 317 12.75 -21.91 17.30
C TYR A 317 11.96 -23.12 17.78
N TRP A 318 11.19 -23.70 16.87
CA TRP A 318 10.49 -24.97 17.06
C TRP A 318 10.95 -25.91 15.95
N VAL A 319 11.65 -26.97 16.31
CA VAL A 319 12.25 -27.92 15.36
C VAL A 319 11.54 -29.25 15.47
N ALA A 320 10.96 -29.73 14.37
CA ALA A 320 10.32 -31.04 14.36
C ALA A 320 11.36 -32.16 14.47
N HIS A 321 11.14 -33.15 15.33
CA HIS A 321 12.03 -34.31 15.45
C HIS A 321 11.47 -35.57 14.75
N SER A 322 10.24 -35.52 14.27
CA SER A 322 9.61 -36.64 13.56
C SER A 322 10.03 -36.68 12.09
N ARG A 323 10.34 -37.87 11.56
CA ARG A 323 10.60 -38.08 10.13
C ARG A 323 9.40 -37.77 9.23
N SER A 324 8.20 -37.69 9.79
CA SER A 324 7.01 -37.26 9.04
C SER A 324 6.93 -35.74 8.84
N TRP A 325 7.85 -34.97 9.44
CA TRP A 325 7.92 -33.52 9.38
C TRP A 325 9.26 -33.07 8.80
N MET A 326 9.45 -33.41 7.53
CA MET A 326 10.63 -33.03 6.75
C MET A 326 10.17 -32.12 5.62
N THR A 327 10.97 -31.10 5.33
CA THR A 327 10.79 -30.28 4.13
C THR A 327 11.15 -31.09 2.89
N ASN A 328 10.83 -30.56 1.70
CA ASN A 328 11.24 -31.19 0.43
C ASN A 328 12.76 -31.31 0.27
N ALA A 329 13.54 -30.50 1.00
CA ALA A 329 15.00 -30.58 1.03
C ALA A 329 15.53 -31.70 1.95
N GLY A 330 14.64 -32.38 2.68
CA GLY A 330 15.03 -33.38 3.68
C GLY A 330 15.48 -32.75 5.00
N ASP A 331 15.29 -31.44 5.20
CA ASP A 331 15.56 -30.80 6.49
C ASP A 331 14.37 -30.97 7.45
N PRO A 332 14.61 -31.09 8.76
CA PRO A 332 13.57 -30.99 9.77
C PRO A 332 12.74 -29.73 9.61
N PHE A 333 11.41 -29.88 9.61
CA PHE A 333 10.51 -28.73 9.56
C PHE A 333 10.73 -27.83 10.77
N THR A 334 11.13 -26.58 10.51
CA THR A 334 11.59 -25.64 11.52
C THR A 334 10.80 -24.34 11.43
N LEU A 335 10.24 -23.90 12.55
CA LEU A 335 9.55 -22.62 12.69
C LEU A 335 10.37 -21.69 13.57
N HIS A 336 10.30 -20.39 13.30
CA HIS A 336 10.69 -19.35 14.25
C HIS A 336 9.44 -18.60 14.71
N CYS A 337 9.11 -18.70 16.00
CA CYS A 337 7.91 -18.15 16.58
C CYS A 337 8.24 -17.08 17.62
N SER A 338 7.55 -15.94 17.53
CA SER A 338 7.59 -14.88 18.54
C SER A 338 6.20 -14.61 19.10
N GLU A 339 6.12 -14.10 20.32
CA GLU A 339 4.85 -13.69 20.92
C GLU A 339 4.20 -12.57 20.09
N HIS A 340 2.95 -12.77 19.67
CA HIS A 340 2.14 -11.75 18.98
C HIS A 340 1.14 -11.11 19.94
N THR A 341 0.49 -11.95 20.74
CA THR A 341 -0.34 -11.59 21.89
C THR A 341 -0.06 -12.62 23.01
N PRO A 342 -0.51 -12.40 24.26
CA PRO A 342 -0.30 -13.34 25.34
C PRO A 342 -0.80 -14.77 25.08
N ALA A 343 -1.74 -14.95 24.14
CA ALA A 343 -2.31 -16.24 23.78
C ALA A 343 -1.93 -16.72 22.36
N THR A 344 -1.23 -15.90 21.57
CA THR A 344 -0.99 -16.18 20.15
C THR A 344 0.46 -15.95 19.76
N LEU A 345 1.05 -16.93 19.09
CA LEU A 345 2.36 -16.86 18.49
C LEU A 345 2.25 -16.38 17.03
N SER A 346 3.19 -15.55 16.59
CA SER A 346 3.47 -15.28 15.18
C SER A 346 4.62 -16.18 14.76
N CYS A 347 4.33 -17.18 13.94
CA CYS A 347 5.30 -18.17 13.49
C CYS A 347 5.66 -17.94 12.02
N ARG A 348 6.94 -18.15 11.71
CA ARG A 348 7.48 -18.07 10.36
C ARG A 348 8.25 -19.34 10.03
N ALA A 349 8.15 -19.78 8.78
CA ALA A 349 8.99 -20.83 8.22
C ALA A 349 9.49 -20.42 6.85
N ALA A 350 10.68 -20.91 6.51
CA ALA A 350 11.26 -20.80 5.19
C ALA A 350 11.95 -22.10 4.78
N TYR A 351 11.77 -22.49 3.52
CA TYR A 351 12.47 -23.61 2.90
C TYR A 351 12.55 -23.43 1.38
N GLY A 352 13.42 -24.21 0.73
CA GLY A 352 13.59 -24.20 -0.72
C GLY A 352 12.43 -24.88 -1.45
N LEU A 353 12.06 -24.33 -2.60
CA LEU A 353 11.19 -24.96 -3.58
C LEU A 353 12.03 -25.64 -4.68
N GLN A 354 11.38 -26.42 -5.54
CA GLN A 354 12.02 -26.88 -6.77
C GLN A 354 12.36 -25.69 -7.67
N GLY A 355 13.42 -25.82 -8.47
CA GLY A 355 13.88 -24.75 -9.37
C GLY A 355 14.81 -23.71 -8.75
N GLY A 356 15.07 -23.75 -7.44
CA GLY A 356 15.97 -22.82 -6.75
C GLY A 356 15.27 -21.61 -6.13
N ALA A 357 13.97 -21.43 -6.40
CA ALA A 357 13.13 -20.49 -5.68
C ALA A 357 13.08 -20.83 -4.18
N ARG A 358 12.91 -19.81 -3.35
CA ARG A 358 12.67 -19.98 -1.92
C ARG A 358 11.32 -19.45 -1.52
N LEU A 359 10.76 -20.08 -0.50
CA LEU A 359 9.46 -19.73 0.04
C LEU A 359 9.59 -19.45 1.53
N THR A 360 9.05 -18.31 1.94
CA THR A 360 8.86 -17.93 3.35
C THR A 360 7.37 -17.69 3.56
N TYR A 361 6.83 -18.15 4.69
CA TYR A 361 5.45 -17.84 5.05
C TYR A 361 5.30 -17.56 6.54
N GLN A 362 4.24 -16.82 6.88
CA GLN A 362 3.89 -16.44 8.23
C GLN A 362 2.46 -16.87 8.55
N PHE A 363 2.23 -17.35 9.77
CA PHE A 363 0.91 -17.66 10.29
C PHE A 363 0.83 -17.37 11.80
N HIS A 364 -0.40 -17.35 12.32
CA HIS A 364 -0.68 -17.17 13.74
C HIS A 364 -1.28 -18.43 14.32
N ALA A 365 -0.85 -18.81 15.52
CA ALA A 365 -1.35 -20.00 16.21
C ALA A 365 -1.33 -19.81 17.73
N ALA A 366 -2.28 -20.41 18.44
CA ALA A 366 -2.15 -20.57 19.88
C ALA A 366 -0.97 -21.52 20.18
N ALA A 367 -0.24 -21.28 21.27
CA ALA A 367 0.91 -22.12 21.63
C ALA A 367 0.51 -23.59 21.85
N SER A 368 -0.70 -23.83 22.38
CA SER A 368 -1.28 -25.17 22.58
C SER A 368 -1.60 -25.91 21.27
N ASP A 369 -1.94 -25.16 20.22
CA ASP A 369 -2.43 -25.70 18.94
C ASP A 369 -1.41 -25.53 17.80
N LEU A 370 -0.17 -25.15 18.13
CA LEU A 370 0.85 -24.81 17.15
C LEU A 370 1.11 -25.95 16.17
N GLU A 371 1.22 -27.19 16.65
CA GLU A 371 1.45 -28.35 15.77
C GLU A 371 0.30 -28.56 14.78
N ALA A 372 -0.93 -28.60 15.28
CA ALA A 372 -2.11 -28.84 14.45
C ALA A 372 -2.26 -27.72 13.40
N THR A 373 -2.08 -26.47 13.83
CA THR A 373 -2.17 -25.30 12.96
C THR A 373 -1.06 -25.30 11.90
N ALA A 374 0.20 -25.51 12.30
CA ALA A 374 1.33 -25.53 11.38
C ALA A 374 1.16 -26.59 10.30
N ARG A 375 0.67 -27.79 10.66
CA ARG A 375 0.45 -28.89 9.71
C ARG A 375 -0.60 -28.54 8.66
N VAL A 376 -1.68 -27.93 9.13
CA VAL A 376 -2.81 -27.55 8.31
C VAL A 376 -2.42 -26.40 7.37
N VAL A 377 -1.74 -25.38 7.89
CA VAL A 377 -1.22 -24.23 7.13
C VAL A 377 -0.23 -24.67 6.07
N ASP A 378 0.75 -25.51 6.43
CA ASP A 378 1.78 -25.98 5.49
C ASP A 378 1.18 -26.82 4.36
N ARG A 379 0.29 -27.76 4.69
CA ARG A 379 -0.43 -28.56 3.68
C ARG A 379 -1.22 -27.68 2.72
N ASN A 380 -1.95 -26.70 3.24
CA ASN A 380 -2.75 -25.79 2.43
C ASN A 380 -1.89 -24.85 1.58
N LEU A 381 -0.76 -24.40 2.13
CA LEU A 381 0.23 -23.63 1.41
C LEU A 381 0.79 -24.42 0.22
N LEU A 382 1.25 -25.65 0.44
CA LEU A 382 1.79 -26.49 -0.63
C LEU A 382 0.74 -26.79 -1.71
N ALA A 383 -0.51 -27.05 -1.32
CA ALA A 383 -1.61 -27.21 -2.26
C ALA A 383 -1.85 -25.93 -3.09
N MET A 384 -1.85 -24.75 -2.44
CA MET A 384 -1.99 -23.47 -3.12
C MET A 384 -0.83 -23.21 -4.09
N ILE A 385 0.41 -23.43 -3.68
CA ILE A 385 1.59 -23.25 -4.55
C ILE A 385 1.52 -24.22 -5.75
N SER A 386 1.13 -25.47 -5.52
CA SER A 386 0.96 -26.44 -6.59
C SER A 386 -0.14 -26.05 -7.59
N GLU A 387 -1.26 -25.48 -7.12
CA GLU A 387 -2.33 -24.98 -8.00
C GLU A 387 -1.94 -23.70 -8.75
N LEU A 388 -1.00 -22.90 -8.22
CA LEU A 388 -0.46 -21.72 -8.88
C LEU A 388 0.69 -22.04 -9.85
N SER A 389 1.37 -23.17 -9.70
CA SER A 389 2.51 -23.52 -10.56
C SER A 389 1.98 -23.92 -11.94
N SER A 390 2.52 -23.35 -13.03
CA SER A 390 2.11 -23.76 -14.37
C SER A 390 2.63 -25.18 -14.65
N THR A 391 1.79 -26.02 -15.26
CA THR A 391 2.24 -27.30 -15.80
C THR A 391 2.62 -27.06 -17.25
N ASP A 392 3.91 -26.81 -17.48
CA ASP A 392 4.47 -26.68 -18.82
C ASP A 392 4.62 -28.04 -19.52
#